data_AF-A0A8J7Z8A7-F1
#
_entry.id   AF-A0A8J7Z8A7-F1
#
_cell.length_a   1.000
_cell.length_b   1.000
_cell.length_c   1.000
_cell.angle_alpha   90.00
_cell.angle_beta   90.00
_cell.angle_gamma   90.00
#
_symmetry.space_group_name_H-M   'P 1'
#
loop_
_entity.id
_entity.type
_entity.pdbx_description
1 polymer ?
#
loop_
_entity_poly.entity_id
_entity_poly.type
_entity_poly.pdbx_seq_one_letter_code
_entity_poly.pdbx_strand_id
1 'polypeptide(L)' 'MTYQDQLTPWVIYQLLPNAERQIVTRFRRRNDVDGYLKVLQQTRPNAEFVVAFIAKTATPKNPTEDTPPTKKKLVKA' A
#
# COMPACT_ATOMS: atom_id res chain seq x y z
N MET A 1 -9.43 3.13 -8.01
CA MET A 1 -7.99 3.01 -8.31
C MET A 1 -7.67 4.01 -9.40
N THR A 2 -6.87 5.03 -9.10
CA THR A 2 -6.54 6.12 -10.02
C THR A 2 -5.31 5.74 -10.83
N TYR A 3 -5.27 6.07 -12.11
CA TYR A 3 -4.14 5.75 -13.01
C TYR A 3 -2.79 6.24 -12.46
N GLN A 4 -2.78 7.32 -11.69
CA GLN A 4 -1.61 7.88 -11.02
C GLN A 4 -0.97 6.92 -9.99
N ASP A 5 -1.77 6.11 -9.28
CA ASP A 5 -1.26 5.10 -8.35
C ASP A 5 -0.45 4.01 -9.04
N GLN A 6 -0.66 3.83 -10.35
CA GLN A 6 0.03 2.84 -11.15
C GLN A 6 1.40 3.30 -11.64
N LEU A 7 1.70 4.60 -11.54
CA LEU A 7 2.92 5.24 -12.05
C LEU A 7 3.98 5.47 -10.97
N THR A 8 3.65 5.24 -9.70
CA THR A 8 4.54 5.43 -8.55
C THR A 8 4.83 4.10 -7.86
N PRO A 9 5.65 3.23 -8.47
CA PRO A 9 5.90 1.89 -7.93
C PRO A 9 6.81 1.91 -6.68
N TRP A 10 7.47 3.02 -6.39
CA TRP A 10 8.32 3.14 -5.21
C TRP A 10 7.56 3.74 -4.05
N VAL A 11 7.62 3.12 -2.88
CA VAL A 11 6.94 3.59 -1.68
C VAL A 11 7.91 3.59 -0.51
N ILE A 12 7.89 4.66 0.28
CA ILE A 12 8.61 4.73 1.55
C ILE A 12 7.62 4.47 2.67
N TYR A 13 7.94 3.48 3.49
CA TYR A 13 7.25 3.16 4.72
C TYR A 13 8.06 3.66 5.91
N GLN A 14 7.36 4.23 6.88
CA GLN A 14 7.89 4.46 8.22
C GLN A 14 7.45 3.30 9.12
N LEU A 15 8.40 2.71 9.82
CA LEU A 15 8.11 1.71 10.85
C LEU A 15 7.84 2.46 12.15
N LEU A 16 6.67 2.16 12.72
CA LEU A 16 6.30 2.66 14.04
C LEU A 16 6.64 1.58 15.10
N PRO A 17 6.89 2.00 16.34
CA PRO A 17 7.23 1.08 17.44
C PRO A 17 6.11 0.11 17.81
N ASN A 18 4.90 0.31 17.29
CA ASN A 18 3.75 -0.60 17.41
C ASN A 18 3.73 -1.69 16.32
N ALA A 19 4.85 -1.90 15.61
CA ALA A 19 4.98 -2.81 14.47
C ALA A 19 4.09 -2.46 13.26
N GLU A 20 3.53 -1.26 13.20
CA GLU A 20 2.79 -0.77 12.03
C GLU A 20 3.72 -0.14 11.01
N ARG A 21 3.27 -0.14 9.75
CA ARG A 21 3.97 0.47 8.62
C ARG A 21 3.09 1.57 8.05
N GLN A 22 3.52 2.81 8.22
CA GLN A 22 2.82 3.95 7.66
C GLN A 22 3.42 4.34 6.31
N ILE A 23 2.58 4.53 5.29
CA ILE A 23 3.01 5.07 4.00
C ILE A 23 3.33 6.55 4.19
N VAL A 24 4.59 6.93 4.01
CA VAL A 24 5.01 8.34 4.08
C VAL A 24 4.75 9.01 2.74
N THR A 25 5.22 8.40 1.66
CA THR A 25 5.14 8.96 0.31
C THR A 25 5.40 7.91 -0.76
N ARG A 26 5.02 8.23 -2.00
CA ARG A 26 5.22 7.39 -3.17
C ARG A 26 5.97 8.16 -4.25
N PHE A 27 6.89 7.48 -4.93
CA PHE A 27 7.74 8.03 -5.96
C PHE A 27 7.66 7.20 -7.24
N ARG A 28 7.89 7.89 -8.37
CA ARG A 28 7.99 7.26 -9.68
C ARG A 28 9.39 6.72 -9.97
N ARG A 29 10.43 7.39 -9.49
CA ARG A 29 11.84 7.06 -9.76
C ARG A 29 12.55 6.66 -8.48
N ARG A 30 13.47 5.70 -8.59
CA ARG A 30 14.32 5.26 -7.47
C ARG A 30 15.24 6.36 -6.96
N ASN A 31 15.72 7.24 -7.85
CA ASN A 31 16.64 8.32 -7.48
C ASN A 31 16.01 9.33 -6.51
N ASP A 32 14.75 9.68 -6.73
CA ASP A 32 14.01 10.61 -5.86
C ASP A 32 13.78 10.01 -4.47
N VAL A 33 13.54 8.69 -4.42
CA VAL A 33 13.38 7.92 -3.17
C VAL A 33 14.65 7.98 -2.33
N ASP A 34 15.81 7.74 -2.94
CA ASP A 34 17.09 7.68 -2.24
C ASP A 34 17.47 9.04 -1.64
N GLY A 35 17.29 10.12 -2.42
CA GLY A 35 17.48 11.48 -1.96
C GLY A 35 16.54 11.84 -0.80
N TYR A 36 15.26 11.50 -0.93
CA TYR A 36 14.28 11.76 0.13
C TYR A 36 14.55 10.94 1.40
N LEU A 37 14.93 9.67 1.26
CA LEU A 37 15.26 8.79 2.37
C LEU A 37 16.46 9.31 3.17
N LYS A 38 17.50 9.83 2.51
CA LYS A 38 18.64 10.47 3.20
C LYS A 38 18.20 11.67 4.04
N VAL A 39 17.37 12.54 3.48
CA VAL A 39 16.82 13.70 4.22
C VAL A 39 15.95 13.24 5.38
N LEU A 40 15.16 12.17 5.19
CA LEU A 40 14.30 11.61 6.22
C LEU A 40 15.09 11.04 7.40
N GLN A 41 16.15 10.28 7.11
CA GLN A 41 17.06 9.73 8.11
C GLN A 41 17.82 10.83 8.86
N GLN A 42 18.22 11.91 8.18
CA GLN A 42 18.84 13.07 8.82
C GLN A 42 17.87 13.81 9.76
N THR A 43 16.62 13.97 9.32
CA THR A 43 15.61 14.71 10.10
C THR A 43 15.07 13.88 11.27
N ARG A 44 14.99 12.55 11.11
CA ARG A 44 14.46 11.62 12.11
C ARG A 44 15.35 10.38 12.22
N PRO A 45 16.52 10.49 12.86
CA PRO A 45 17.43 9.36 13.04
C PRO A 45 16.84 8.26 13.94
N ASN A 46 15.85 8.59 14.77
CA ASN A 46 15.17 7.64 15.66
C ASN A 46 13.98 6.91 14.98
N ALA A 47 13.71 7.19 13.71
CA ALA A 47 12.64 6.54 12.97
C ALA A 47 13.24 5.59 11.93
N GLU A 48 12.72 4.38 11.87
CA GLU A 48 13.11 3.41 10.85
C GLU A 48 12.27 3.61 9.59
N PHE A 49 12.96 3.67 8.44
CA PHE A 49 12.34 3.85 7.14
C PHE A 49 12.73 2.72 6.21
N VAL A 50 11.75 2.19 5.48
CA VAL A 50 11.92 1.10 4.53
C VAL A 50 11.39 1.51 3.17
N VAL A 51 12.19 1.29 2.14
CA VAL A 51 11.78 1.46 0.74
C VAL A 51 11.26 0.13 0.24
N ALA A 52 10.04 0.11 -0.30
CA ALA A 52 9.53 -1.03 -1.01
C ALA A 52 9.19 -0.67 -2.47
N PHE A 53 9.44 -1.63 -3.35
CA PHE A 53 8.96 -1.59 -4.72
C PHE A 53 7.66 -2.38 -4.79
N ILE A 54 6.55 -1.67 -5.01
CA ILE A 54 5.27 -2.30 -5.31
C ILE A 54 5.25 -2.58 -6.80
N ALA A 55 5.74 -3.77 -7.17
CA ALA A 55 5.35 -4.37 -8.42
C ALA A 55 3.84 -4.61 -8.33
N LYS A 56 3.06 -4.04 -9.25
CA LYS A 56 1.66 -4.43 -9.46
C LYS A 56 1.68 -5.85 -9.98
N THR A 57 1.86 -6.80 -9.06
CA THR A 57 1.38 -8.15 -9.27
C THR A 57 -0.11 -7.97 -9.46
N ALA A 58 -0.63 -8.43 -10.60
CA ALA A 58 -2.06 -8.50 -10.78
C ALA A 58 -2.59 -9.22 -9.54
N THR A 59 -3.32 -8.51 -8.68
CA THR A 59 -4.15 -9.18 -7.72
C THR A 59 -5.12 -10.02 -8.55
N PRO A 60 -5.17 -11.37 -8.43
CA PRO A 60 -6.46 -12.01 -8.57
C PRO A 60 -7.30 -11.47 -7.41
N LYS A 61 -7.93 -10.31 -7.64
CA LYS A 61 -9.12 -9.90 -6.94
C LYS A 61 -10.17 -10.94 -7.33
N ASN A 62 -10.19 -12.07 -6.64
CA ASN A 62 -11.41 -12.87 -6.59
C ASN A 62 -12.30 -12.17 -5.53
N PRO A 63 -13.41 -11.55 -5.95
CA PRO A 63 -14.44 -11.10 -5.01
C PRO A 63 -15.23 -12.33 -4.57
N THR A 64 -16.01 -12.21 -3.48
CA THR A 64 -16.90 -13.24 -2.89
C THR A 64 -16.13 -14.15 -1.91
N GLU A 65 -16.01 -13.79 -0.63
CA GLU A 65 -17.11 -13.83 0.36
C GLU A 65 -17.77 -15.23 0.38
N ASP A 66 -17.00 -16.22 0.85
CA ASP A 66 -17.55 -17.52 1.23
C ASP A 66 -18.23 -17.35 2.60
N THR A 67 -19.51 -16.98 2.58
CA THR A 67 -20.42 -17.22 3.70
C THR A 67 -21.80 -17.49 3.12
N PRO A 68 -22.28 -18.76 3.11
CA PRO A 68 -23.69 -19.03 2.90
C PRO A 68 -24.43 -18.67 4.19
N PRO A 69 -25.53 -17.89 4.11
CA PRO A 69 -26.79 -18.52 4.47
C PRO A 69 -27.98 -18.08 3.62
N THR A 70 -28.73 -19.11 3.22
CA THR A 70 -30.20 -19.14 3.30
C THR A 70 -30.99 -18.34 2.27
N LYS A 71 -31.51 -19.12 1.31
CA LYS A 71 -32.73 -18.87 0.54
C LYS A 71 -33.77 -18.09 1.36
N LYS A 72 -34.15 -16.90 0.91
CA LYS A 72 -35.50 -16.34 1.07
C LYS A 72 -35.67 -15.19 0.09
N LYS A 73 -36.21 -15.51 -1.09
CA LYS A 73 -37.02 -14.55 -1.84
C LYS A 73 -38.32 -15.24 -2.23
N LEU A 74 -39.30 -15.05 -1.35
CA LEU A 74 -40.72 -15.20 -1.61
C LEU A 74 -41.16 -13.94 -2.38
N VAL A 75 -41.49 -14.06 -3.67
CA VAL A 75 -42.35 -13.12 -4.42
C VAL A 75 -43.01 -13.97 -5.54
N LYS A 76 -44.24 -14.46 -5.36
CA LYS A 76 -45.53 -13.81 -5.67
C LYS A 76 -45.74 -13.64 -7.18
N ALA A 77 -46.52 -14.55 -7.77
CA ALA A 77 -47.35 -14.39 -8.96
C ALA A 77 -48.49 -15.40 -8.86
#